data_AF-A0A7X8C9T8-F1
#
_entry.id   AF-A0A7X8C9T8-F1
#
_cell.length_a   1.000
_cell.length_b   1.000
_cell.length_c   1.000
_cell.angle_alpha   90.00
_cell.angle_beta   90.00
_cell.angle_gamma   90.00
#
_symmetry.space_group_name_H-M   'P 1'
#
loop_
_entity.id
_entity.type
_entity.pdbx_description
1 polymer ?
#
loop_
_entity_poly.entity_id
_entity_poly.type
_entity_poly.pdbx_seq_one_letter_code
_entity_poly.pdbx_strand_id
1 'polypeptide(L)'
;MADVIKKAFLAGLGLASLTREKAEEFAKDLIKRGELTETEKPKFIKDLLEQSEKTKTEMEEKVEKAVDGILKKMNIPSRKEFEELKTKVEELTQLLNKKQEESGK
;
A
#
# COMPACT_ATOMS: atom_id res chain seq x y z
N MET A 1 0.74 -19.60 -5.49
CA MET A 1 1.58 -18.52 -4.91
C MET A 1 2.48 -17.85 -5.94
N ALA A 2 3.30 -18.59 -6.71
CA ALA A 2 4.20 -18.00 -7.72
C ALA A 2 3.49 -17.11 -8.76
N ASP A 3 2.28 -17.47 -9.19
CA ASP A 3 1.51 -16.71 -10.18
C ASP A 3 1.02 -15.35 -9.64
N VAL A 4 0.68 -15.27 -8.35
CA VAL A 4 0.27 -14.02 -7.68
C VAL A 4 1.46 -13.08 -7.54
N ILE A 5 2.64 -13.61 -7.19
CA ILE A 5 3.88 -12.82 -7.08
C ILE A 5 4.29 -12.30 -8.46
N LYS A 6 4.21 -13.13 -9.51
CA LYS A 6 4.47 -12.69 -10.89
C LYS A 6 3.52 -11.58 -11.33
N LYS A 7 2.22 -11.73 -11.04
CA LYS A 7 1.21 -10.70 -11.36
C LYS A 7 1.45 -9.41 -10.58
N ALA A 8 1.80 -9.50 -9.30
CA ALA A 8 2.17 -8.34 -8.49
C ALA A 8 3.42 -7.63 -9.01
N PHE A 9 4.43 -8.39 -9.43
CA PHE A 9 5.65 -7.85 -10.03
C PHE A 9 5.37 -7.16 -11.38
N LEU A 10 4.63 -7.80 -12.27
CA LEU A 10 4.24 -7.23 -13.57
C LEU A 10 3.34 -5.99 -13.41
N ALA A 11 2.42 -6.01 -12.44
CA ALA A 11 1.61 -4.85 -12.09
C ALA A 11 2.46 -3.71 -11.52
N GLY A 12 3.43 -4.03 -10.66
CA GLY A 12 4.40 -3.07 -10.13
C GLY A 12 5.24 -2.43 -11.24
N LEU A 13 5.66 -3.21 -12.24
CA LEU A 13 6.35 -2.68 -13.41
C LEU A 13 5.45 -1.79 -14.27
N GLY A 14 4.17 -2.13 -14.43
CA GLY A 14 3.21 -1.31 -15.16
C GLY A 14 2.92 0.03 -14.48
N LEU A 15 2.74 0.03 -13.16
CA LEU A 15 2.54 1.24 -12.35
C LEU A 15 3.82 2.10 -12.27
N ALA A 16 4.99 1.48 -12.18
CA ALA A 16 6.28 2.18 -12.21
C ALA A 16 6.67 2.67 -13.62
N SER A 17 6.06 2.12 -14.67
CA SER A 17 6.35 2.51 -16.06
C SER A 17 5.76 3.87 -16.44
N LEU A 18 4.86 4.46 -15.64
CA LEU A 18 4.38 5.80 -15.91
C LEU A 18 5.43 6.84 -15.47
N THR A 19 6.42 7.03 -16.33
CA THR A 19 7.46 8.05 -16.15
C THR A 19 7.13 9.29 -16.96
N ARG A 20 7.80 10.41 -16.64
CA ARG A 20 7.71 11.63 -17.47
C ARG A 20 8.05 11.35 -18.93
N GLU A 21 9.05 10.51 -19.21
CA GLU A 21 9.42 10.12 -20.57
C GLU A 21 8.30 9.40 -21.30
N LYS A 22 7.59 8.48 -20.63
CA LYS A 22 6.44 7.77 -21.21
C LYS A 22 5.23 8.69 -21.41
N ALA A 23 5.01 9.63 -20.49
CA ALA A 23 3.99 10.67 -20.66
C ALA A 23 4.30 11.59 -21.85
N GLU A 24 5.57 11.95 -22.04
CA GLU A 24 6.03 12.74 -23.19
C GLU A 24 5.90 11.99 -24.52
N GLU A 25 6.23 10.70 -24.55
CA GLU A 25 6.04 9.84 -25.72
C GLU A 25 4.56 9.77 -26.11
N PHE A 26 3.69 9.56 -25.12
CA PHE A 26 2.25 9.52 -25.33
C PHE A 26 1.70 10.86 -25.83
N ALA A 27 2.13 11.98 -25.22
CA ALA A 27 1.74 13.31 -25.66
C ALA A 27 2.17 13.60 -27.11
N LYS A 28 3.39 13.18 -27.51
CA LYS A 28 3.88 13.33 -28.89
C LYS A 28 3.01 12.54 -29.87
N ASP A 29 2.56 11.35 -29.51
CA ASP A 29 1.70 10.54 -30.37
C ASP A 29 0.28 11.13 -30.50
N LEU A 30 -0.26 11.73 -29.43
CA LEU A 30 -1.53 12.47 -29.49
C LEU A 30 -1.41 13.71 -30.38
N ILE A 31 -0.28 14.41 -30.34
CA ILE A 31 -0.02 15.54 -31.25
C ILE A 31 0.03 15.09 -32.70
N LYS A 32 0.73 13.99 -33.02
CA LYS A 32 0.76 13.43 -34.39
C LYS A 32 -0.62 13.05 -34.90
N ARG A 33 -1.51 12.62 -34.00
CA ARG A 33 -2.90 12.27 -34.31
C ARG A 33 -3.81 13.49 -34.44
N GLY A 34 -3.33 14.68 -34.08
CA GLY A 34 -4.12 15.92 -34.04
C GLY A 34 -5.08 15.99 -32.86
N GLU A 35 -4.92 15.12 -31.86
CA GLU A 35 -5.77 15.04 -30.66
C GLU A 35 -5.28 15.94 -29.51
N LEU A 36 -4.06 16.47 -29.63
CA LEU A 36 -3.42 17.36 -28.66
C LEU A 36 -2.60 18.42 -29.40
N THR A 37 -2.61 19.67 -28.94
CA THR A 37 -1.73 20.71 -29.50
C THR A 37 -0.39 20.78 -28.75
N GLU A 38 0.67 21.27 -29.42
CA GLU A 38 1.98 21.49 -28.77
C GLU A 38 1.88 22.45 -27.58
N THR A 39 0.94 23.39 -27.61
CA THR A 39 0.66 24.33 -26.51
C THR A 39 0.03 23.65 -25.29
N GLU A 40 -0.71 22.55 -25.48
CA GLU A 40 -1.40 21.81 -24.42
C GLU A 40 -0.53 20.70 -23.81
N LYS A 41 0.51 20.26 -24.53
CA LYS A 41 1.41 19.19 -24.11
C LYS A 41 1.98 19.32 -22.70
N PRO A 42 2.52 20.47 -22.25
CA PRO A 42 3.07 20.57 -20.89
C PRO A 42 2.01 20.36 -19.81
N LYS A 43 0.79 20.84 -20.06
CA LYS A 43 -0.35 20.69 -19.14
C LYS A 43 -0.81 19.23 -19.11
N PHE A 44 -0.95 18.60 -20.27
CA PHE A 44 -1.33 17.19 -20.37
C PHE A 44 -0.36 16.27 -19.61
N ILE A 45 0.96 16.46 -19.80
CA ILE A 45 1.97 15.66 -19.09
C ILE A 45 1.85 15.86 -17.57
N LYS A 46 1.66 17.11 -17.13
CA LYS A 46 1.49 17.43 -15.71
C LYS A 46 0.25 16.75 -15.14
N ASP A 47 -0.90 16.90 -15.78
CA ASP A 47 -2.18 16.35 -15.33
C ASP A 47 -2.14 14.82 -15.29
N LEU A 48 -1.52 14.18 -16.29
CA LEU A 48 -1.34 12.72 -16.33
C LEU A 48 -0.48 12.22 -15.15
N LEU A 49 0.63 12.90 -14.87
CA LEU A 49 1.52 12.54 -13.76
C LEU A 49 0.83 12.75 -12.40
N GLU A 50 0.12 13.86 -12.21
CA GLU A 50 -0.63 14.13 -10.98
C GLU A 50 -1.76 13.10 -10.77
N GLN A 51 -2.49 12.77 -11.83
CA GLN A 51 -3.55 11.76 -11.77
C GLN A 51 -2.99 10.36 -11.48
N SER A 52 -1.82 10.04 -12.02
CA SER A 52 -1.11 8.79 -11.75
C SER A 52 -0.74 8.65 -10.28
N GLU A 53 -0.15 9.68 -9.69
CA GLU A 53 0.21 9.69 -8.26
C GLU A 53 -1.04 9.49 -7.38
N LYS A 54 -2.12 10.20 -7.68
CA LYS A 54 -3.38 10.02 -6.94
C LYS A 54 -3.93 8.60 -7.06
N THR A 55 -3.94 8.05 -8.28
CA THR A 55 -4.42 6.69 -8.55
C THR A 55 -3.56 5.64 -7.84
N LYS A 56 -2.25 5.87 -7.77
CA LYS A 56 -1.31 5.01 -7.04
C LYS A 56 -1.65 4.97 -5.55
N THR A 57 -1.84 6.11 -4.90
CA THR A 57 -2.21 6.16 -3.46
C THR A 57 -3.54 5.44 -3.20
N GLU A 58 -4.57 5.70 -4.01
CA GLU A 58 -5.87 5.01 -3.86
C GLU A 58 -5.76 3.49 -4.05
N MET A 59 -4.86 3.06 -4.95
CA MET A 59 -4.62 1.64 -5.19
C MET A 59 -3.83 0.98 -4.05
N GLU A 60 -2.81 1.66 -3.51
CA GLU A 60 -2.06 1.23 -2.32
C GLU A 60 -3.02 0.99 -1.14
N GLU A 61 -3.93 1.93 -0.85
CA GLU A 61 -4.93 1.76 0.20
C GLU A 61 -5.86 0.56 -0.03
N LYS A 62 -6.30 0.34 -1.28
CA LYS A 62 -7.18 -0.79 -1.62
C LYS A 62 -6.44 -2.12 -1.44
N VAL A 63 -5.17 -2.18 -1.80
CA VAL A 63 -4.33 -3.37 -1.61
C VAL A 63 -4.12 -3.63 -0.13
N GLU A 64 -3.80 -2.61 0.66
CA GLU A 64 -3.65 -2.74 2.12
C GLU A 64 -4.93 -3.29 2.76
N LYS A 65 -6.09 -2.69 2.44
CA LYS A 65 -7.40 -3.16 2.94
C LYS A 65 -7.71 -4.60 2.52
N ALA A 66 -7.35 -4.99 1.29
CA ALA A 66 -7.56 -6.35 0.80
C ALA A 66 -6.69 -7.36 1.56
N VAL A 67 -5.41 -7.03 1.78
CA VAL A 67 -4.47 -7.86 2.54
C VAL A 67 -4.94 -8.00 4.00
N ASP A 68 -5.28 -6.89 4.65
CA ASP A 68 -5.82 -6.90 6.02
C ASP A 68 -7.08 -7.76 6.13
N GLY A 69 -7.98 -7.66 5.15
CA GLY A 69 -9.19 -8.48 5.10
C GLY A 69 -8.89 -9.97 4.98
N ILE A 70 -7.86 -10.35 4.22
CA ILE A 70 -7.42 -11.75 4.08
C ILE A 70 -6.80 -12.25 5.39
N LEU A 71 -5.92 -11.46 6.01
CA LEU A 71 -5.26 -11.82 7.28
C LEU A 71 -6.29 -12.04 8.40
N LYS A 72 -7.28 -11.14 8.51
CA LYS A 72 -8.40 -11.27 9.46
C LYS A 72 -9.21 -12.55 9.22
N LYS A 73 -9.51 -12.90 7.97
CA LYS A 73 -10.22 -14.15 7.63
C LYS A 73 -9.43 -15.41 8.00
N MET A 74 -8.10 -15.34 7.97
CA MET A 74 -7.23 -16.42 8.42
C MET A 74 -6.98 -16.40 9.94
N ASN A 75 -7.64 -15.50 10.67
CA ASN A 75 -7.48 -15.31 12.11
C ASN A 75 -6.02 -14.98 12.51
N ILE A 76 -5.30 -14.29 11.63
CA ILE A 76 -3.93 -13.82 11.88
C ILE A 76 -4.03 -12.40 12.46
N PRO A 77 -3.58 -12.16 13.70
CA PRO A 77 -3.59 -10.83 14.29
C PRO A 77 -2.52 -9.93 13.65
N SER A 78 -2.79 -8.63 13.64
CA SER A 78 -1.77 -7.63 13.29
C SER A 78 -0.65 -7.60 14.32
N ARG A 79 0.51 -7.03 13.93
CA ARG A 79 1.63 -6.87 14.87
C ARG A 79 1.24 -6.02 16.08
N LYS A 80 0.42 -4.99 15.87
CA LYS A 80 -0.07 -4.12 16.93
C LYS A 80 -0.93 -4.89 17.94
N GLU A 81 -1.92 -5.65 17.47
CA GLU A 81 -2.77 -6.48 18.33
C GLU A 81 -1.95 -7.52 19.11
N PHE A 82 -0.91 -8.08 18.48
CA PHE A 82 0.00 -9.01 19.14
C PHE A 82 0.82 -8.35 20.26
N GLU A 83 1.41 -7.17 20.02
CA GLU A 83 2.16 -6.46 21.06
C GLU A 83 1.24 -6.00 22.20
N GLU A 84 0.03 -5.52 21.91
CA GLU A 84 -0.97 -5.18 22.94
C GLU A 84 -1.34 -6.39 23.81
N LEU A 85 -1.50 -7.57 23.20
CA LEU A 85 -1.73 -8.81 23.94
C LEU A 85 -0.52 -9.18 24.81
N LYS A 86 0.69 -9.08 24.26
CA LYS A 86 1.94 -9.36 24.97
C LYS A 86 2.10 -8.46 26.20
N THR A 87 1.87 -7.16 26.07
CA THR A 87 1.92 -6.22 27.21
C THR A 87 0.91 -6.58 28.29
N LYS A 88 -0.34 -6.90 27.92
CA LYS A 88 -1.35 -7.34 28.89
C LYS A 88 -0.94 -8.62 29.62
N VAL A 89 -0.30 -9.57 28.93
CA VAL A 89 0.21 -10.80 29.54
C VAL A 89 1.33 -10.49 30.53
N GLU A 90 2.25 -9.58 30.19
CA GLU A 90 3.33 -9.14 31.09
C GLU A 90 2.78 -8.45 32.34
N GLU A 91 1.82 -7.53 32.19
CA GLU A 91 1.16 -6.85 33.30
C GLU A 91 0.45 -7.83 34.24
N LEU A 92 -0.33 -8.77 33.68
CA LEU A 92 -1.01 -9.80 34.46
C LEU A 92 -0.01 -10.70 35.20
N THR A 93 1.09 -11.07 34.55
CA THR A 93 2.16 -11.87 35.16
C THR A 93 2.77 -11.13 36.36
N GLN A 94 3.04 -9.83 36.23
CA GLN A 94 3.55 -9.01 37.32
C GLN A 94 2.56 -8.89 38.48
N LEU A 95 1.26 -8.70 38.19
CA LEU A 95 0.23 -8.62 39.22
C LEU A 95 0.07 -9.93 39.98
N LEU A 96 0.13 -11.08 39.29
CA LEU A 96 0.06 -12.39 39.92
C LEU A 96 1.26 -12.63 40.85
N ASN A 97 2.47 -12.29 40.40
CA ASN A 97 3.68 -12.44 41.23
C ASN A 97 3.60 -11.57 42.50
N LYS A 98 3.18 -10.31 42.38
CA LYS A 98 2.98 -9.42 43.55
C LYS A 98 1.96 -9.98 44.53
N LYS A 99 0.83 -10.48 44.04
CA LYS A 99 -0.22 -11.06 44.89
C LYS A 99 0.24 -12.34 45.61
N GLN A 100 1.07 -13.15 44.97
CA GLN A 100 1.67 -14.34 45.60
C GLN A 100 2.69 -13.98 46.68
N GLU A 101 3.50 -12.93 46.47
CA GLU A 101 4.41 -12.40 47.50
C GLU A 101 3.68 -11.83 48.72
N GLU A 102 2.49 -11.25 48.52
CA GLU A 102 1.62 -10.74 49.58
C GLU A 102 0.84 -11.84 50.32
N SER A 103 0.52 -12.95 49.66
CA SER A 103 -0.24 -14.08 50.25
C SER A 103 0.66 -15.14 50.90
N GLY A 104 1.98 -15.09 50.67
CA GLY A 104 2.99 -15.98 51.26
C GLY A 104 3.70 -15.42 52.49
N LYS A 105 3.31 -14.23 52.96
CA LYS A 105 3.72 -13.62 54.25
C LYS A 105 2.59 -13.75 55.26
#